data_AF-A0ABD2MH78-F1
#
_entry.id   AF-A0ABD2MH78-F1
#
_cell.length_a   1.000
_cell.length_b   1.000
_cell.length_c   1.000
_cell.angle_alpha   90.00
_cell.angle_beta   90.00
_cell.angle_gamma   90.00
#
_symmetry.space_group_name_H-M   'P 1'
#
loop_
_entity.id
_entity.type
_entity.pdbx_description
1 polymer ?
#
loop_
_entity_poly.entity_id
_entity_poly.type
_entity_poly.pdbx_seq_one_letter_code
_entity_poly.pdbx_strand_id
1 'polypeptide(L)'
;MYGCSDLYEDDEDDDTSPPRKKTVIEEQWEKNQGFELTSVEQETYEKYFYGTEHWNYFTNDEDLGPVILSIKQETLNSRDQF
;
A
#
# COMPACT_ATOMS: atom_id res chain seq x y z
N MET A 1 14.89 -3.71 -46.63
CA MET A 1 15.42 -2.99 -45.47
C MET A 1 14.46 -1.86 -45.16
N TYR A 2 13.60 -2.02 -44.16
CA TYR A 2 12.76 -0.93 -43.67
C TYR A 2 13.41 -0.43 -42.37
N GLY A 3 14.04 0.73 -42.47
CA GLY A 3 14.57 1.45 -41.31
C GLY A 3 13.42 2.00 -40.49
N CYS A 4 13.44 1.72 -39.19
CA CYS A 4 12.58 2.38 -38.22
C CYS A 4 13.14 3.80 -38.05
N SER A 5 12.52 4.75 -38.74
CA SER A 5 12.82 6.18 -38.60
C SER A 5 12.22 6.66 -37.28
N ASP A 6 13.09 7.26 -36.46
CA ASP A 6 12.79 7.87 -35.17
C ASP A 6 11.53 8.75 -35.19
N LEU A 7 10.56 8.44 -34.32
CA LEU A 7 9.58 9.40 -33.86
C LEU A 7 10.16 10.09 -32.62
N TYR A 8 10.98 11.11 -32.84
CA TYR A 8 11.18 12.13 -31.80
C TYR A 8 9.87 12.92 -31.74
N GLU A 9 9.13 12.75 -30.65
CA GLU A 9 8.02 13.63 -30.30
C GLU A 9 8.63 14.98 -29.90
N ASP A 10 8.29 15.98 -30.71
CA ASP A 10 8.60 17.39 -30.56
C ASP A 10 7.74 17.95 -29.42
N ASP A 11 8.17 17.75 -28.18
CA ASP A 11 7.62 18.46 -27.02
C ASP A 11 8.20 19.89 -27.01
N GLU A 12 7.75 20.73 -27.94
CA GLU A 12 7.95 22.18 -27.80
C GLU A 12 7.19 22.66 -26.55
N ASP A 13 7.93 23.30 -25.64
CA ASP A 13 7.46 23.92 -24.39
C ASP A 13 6.28 24.90 -24.62
N ASP A 14 5.04 24.42 -24.54
CA ASP A 14 3.84 25.27 -24.48
C ASP A 14 3.58 25.76 -23.05
N ASP A 15 4.27 26.84 -22.68
CA ASP A 15 4.12 27.61 -21.43
C ASP A 15 2.77 28.39 -21.34
N THR A 16 1.74 27.95 -22.08
CA THR A 16 0.39 28.58 -22.14
C THR A 16 -0.74 27.60 -21.80
N SER A 17 -0.45 26.33 -21.53
CA SER A 17 -1.47 25.36 -21.12
C SER A 17 -1.92 25.59 -19.66
N PRO A 18 -3.24 25.53 -19.35
CA PRO A 18 -3.72 25.68 -17.97
C PRO A 18 -3.09 24.59 -17.10
N PRO A 19 -2.77 24.89 -15.82
CA PRO A 19 -2.05 23.95 -14.96
C PRO A 19 -2.78 22.62 -14.94
N ARG A 20 -2.08 21.57 -15.41
CA ARG A 20 -2.61 20.21 -15.41
C ARG A 20 -3.03 19.88 -13.98
N LYS A 21 -4.23 19.33 -13.83
CA LYS A 21 -4.67 18.81 -12.52
C LYS A 21 -3.68 17.72 -12.12
N LYS A 22 -3.05 17.89 -10.97
CA LYS A 22 -2.14 16.90 -10.42
C LYS A 22 -2.91 15.60 -10.20
N THR A 23 -2.26 14.49 -10.49
CA THR A 23 -2.75 13.18 -10.14
C THR A 23 -2.69 13.00 -8.63
N VAL A 24 -3.50 12.07 -8.10
CA VAL A 24 -3.47 11.69 -6.68
C VAL A 24 -2.05 11.29 -6.24
N ILE A 25 -1.28 10.69 -7.15
CA ILE A 25 0.11 10.25 -6.91
C ILE A 25 1.03 11.47 -6.74
N GLU A 26 0.94 12.46 -7.61
CA GLU A 26 1.75 13.68 -7.53
C GLU A 26 1.43 14.49 -6.28
N GLU A 27 0.16 14.63 -5.93
CA GLU A 27 -0.27 15.32 -4.70
C GLU A 27 0.27 14.63 -3.44
N GLN A 28 0.25 13.29 -3.42
CA GLN A 28 0.70 12.52 -2.28
C GLN A 28 2.23 12.52 -2.15
N TRP A 29 2.97 12.49 -3.25
CA TRP A 29 4.43 12.64 -3.26
C TRP A 29 4.87 14.00 -2.72
N GLU A 30 4.23 15.09 -3.15
CA GLU A 30 4.56 16.44 -2.69
C GLU A 30 4.28 16.64 -1.21
N LYS A 31 3.19 16.06 -0.71
CA LYS A 31 2.79 16.16 0.70
C LYS A 31 3.70 15.34 1.61
N ASN A 32 4.08 14.13 1.17
CA ASN A 32 4.76 13.16 2.03
C ASN A 32 6.27 13.04 1.72
N GLN A 33 6.78 13.78 0.74
CA GLN A 33 8.16 13.71 0.23
C GLN A 33 8.64 12.29 -0.11
N GLY A 34 7.70 11.40 -0.44
CA GLY A 34 7.98 9.98 -0.66
C GLY A 34 6.75 9.10 -0.48
N PHE A 35 6.90 7.84 -0.90
CA PHE A 35 5.98 6.77 -0.56
C PHE A 35 6.69 5.79 0.37
N GLU A 36 6.03 5.45 1.47
CA GLU A 36 6.43 4.32 2.31
C GLU A 36 5.67 3.09 1.82
N LEU A 37 6.41 2.06 1.41
CA LEU A 37 5.83 0.79 1.03
C LEU A 37 5.79 -0.10 2.27
N THR A 38 4.59 -0.28 2.82
CA THR A 38 4.32 -1.25 3.88
C THR A 38 3.80 -2.55 3.28
N SER A 39 4.04 -3.67 3.94
CA SER A 39 3.44 -4.94 3.51
C SER A 39 1.93 -4.95 3.82
N VAL A 40 1.19 -5.78 3.11
CA VAL A 40 -0.26 -5.95 3.36
C VAL A 40 -0.51 -6.43 4.79
N GLU A 41 0.37 -7.30 5.31
CA GLU A 41 0.30 -7.81 6.67
C GLU A 41 0.52 -6.70 7.70
N GLN A 42 1.50 -5.82 7.46
CA GLN A 42 1.75 -4.69 8.35
C GLN A 42 0.56 -3.73 8.37
N GLU A 43 0.03 -3.34 7.20
CA GLU A 43 -1.14 -2.47 7.11
C GLU A 43 -2.36 -3.11 7.81
N THR A 44 -2.56 -4.41 7.61
CA THR A 44 -3.66 -5.16 8.26
C THR A 44 -3.51 -5.16 9.78
N TYR A 45 -2.30 -5.40 10.29
CA TYR A 45 -2.04 -5.41 11.72
C TYR A 45 -2.27 -4.02 12.33
N GLU A 46 -1.73 -2.97 11.72
CA GLU A 46 -1.89 -1.59 12.18
C GLU A 46 -3.36 -1.16 12.20
N LYS A 47 -4.12 -1.56 11.17
CA LYS A 47 -5.51 -1.16 11.02
C LYS A 47 -6.46 -1.87 11.99
N TYR A 48 -6.25 -3.16 12.24
CA TYR A 48 -7.24 -3.98 12.97
C TYR A 48 -6.79 -4.46 14.34
N PHE A 49 -5.48 -4.63 14.57
CA PHE A 49 -4.95 -5.22 15.82
C PHE A 49 -4.27 -4.17 16.69
N TYR A 50 -3.46 -3.30 16.10
CA TYR A 50 -2.69 -2.31 16.83
C TYR A 50 -3.57 -1.39 17.69
N GLY A 51 -3.21 -1.25 18.97
CA GLY A 51 -3.94 -0.43 19.93
C GLY A 51 -5.30 -0.99 20.38
N THR A 52 -5.68 -2.20 19.94
CA THR A 52 -6.94 -2.86 20.31
C THR A 52 -6.69 -4.16 21.08
N GLU A 53 -7.70 -4.66 21.80
CA GLU A 53 -7.59 -5.95 22.49
C GLU A 53 -7.53 -7.11 21.47
N HIS A 54 -6.49 -7.94 21.59
CA HIS A 54 -6.24 -9.14 20.79
C HIS A 54 -5.19 -10.01 21.49
N TRP A 55 -4.98 -11.23 21.00
CA TRP A 55 -4.02 -12.19 21.54
C TRP A 55 -2.99 -12.56 20.49
N ASN A 56 -1.71 -12.48 20.88
CA ASN A 56 -0.59 -12.93 20.05
C ASN A 56 -0.04 -14.25 20.60
N TYR A 57 -0.05 -15.27 19.76
CA TYR A 57 0.54 -16.57 20.02
C TYR A 57 1.82 -16.72 19.22
N PHE A 58 2.86 -17.21 19.88
CA PHE A 58 4.18 -17.43 19.30
C PHE A 58 4.48 -18.93 19.38
N THR A 59 4.82 -19.52 18.25
CA THR A 59 5.19 -20.94 18.18
C THR A 59 6.36 -21.13 17.22
N ASN A 60 6.97 -22.30 17.28
CA ASN A 60 7.96 -22.74 16.31
C ASN A 60 7.47 -24.06 15.75
N ASP A 61 6.94 -24.01 14.53
CA ASP A 61 6.41 -25.16 13.81
C ASP A 61 7.57 -25.94 13.16
N GLU A 62 7.45 -27.27 13.11
CA GLU A 62 8.54 -28.14 12.63
C GLU A 62 8.82 -27.96 11.13
N ASP A 63 7.81 -27.59 10.33
CA ASP A 63 7.93 -27.42 8.88
C ASP A 63 8.01 -25.94 8.47
N LEU A 64 7.32 -25.05 9.19
CA LEU A 64 7.23 -23.63 8.85
C LEU A 64 8.27 -22.76 9.58
N GLY A 65 8.85 -23.26 10.67
CA GLY A 65 9.72 -22.49 11.55
C GLY A 65 8.94 -21.53 12.45
N PRO A 66 9.52 -20.36 12.81
CA PRO A 66 8.88 -19.40 13.72
C PRO A 66 7.58 -18.84 13.15
N VAL A 67 6.49 -19.00 13.89
CA VAL A 67 5.14 -18.53 13.51
C VAL A 67 4.58 -17.62 14.59
N ILE A 68 4.00 -16.51 14.16
CA ILE A 68 3.20 -15.62 14.99
C ILE A 68 1.77 -15.66 14.48
N LEU A 69 0.83 -15.78 15.41
CA LEU A 69 -0.60 -15.74 15.13
C LEU A 69 -1.28 -14.71 16.03
N SER A 70 -1.88 -13.70 15.41
CA SER A 70 -2.71 -12.69 16.08
C SER A 70 -4.19 -13.06 15.91
N ILE A 71 -4.92 -13.23 17.02
CA ILE A 71 -6.36 -13.54 17.03
C ILE A 71 -7.10 -12.42 17.75
N LYS A 72 -8.17 -11.93 17.14
CA LYS A 72 -9.03 -10.89 17.69
C LYS A 72 -10.48 -11.33 17.61
N GLN A 73 -11.17 -11.32 18.74
CA GLN A 73 -12.61 -11.58 18.77
C GLN A 73 -13.36 -10.27 18.52
N GLU A 74 -14.26 -10.26 17.55
CA GLU A 74 -15.13 -9.10 17.26
C GLU A 74 -16.59 -9.52 17.25
N THR A 75 -17.46 -8.75 17.92
CA THR A 75 -18.91 -8.93 17.83
C THR A 75 -19.46 -7.96 16.79
N LEU A 76 -19.77 -8.45 15.59
CA LEU A 76 -20.37 -7.66 14.53
C LEU A 76 -21.84 -8.08 14.34
N ASN A 77 -22.76 -7.12 14.31
CA ASN A 77 -24.20 -7.40 14.14
C ASN A 77 -24.77 -8.43 15.15
N SER A 78 -24.33 -8.36 16.41
CA SER A 78 -24.69 -9.30 17.49
C SER A 78 -24.28 -10.76 17.23
N ARG A 79 -23.33 -10.99 16.32
CA ARG A 79 -22.72 -12.28 16.07
C ARG A 79 -21.21 -12.19 16.30
N ASP A 80 -20.70 -13.13 17.09
CA ASP A 80 -19.27 -13.24 17.32
C ASP A 80 -18.56 -13.76 16.06
N GLN A 81 -17.48 -13.08 15.71
CA GLN A 81 -16.52 -13.43 14.67
C GLN A 81 -15.12 -13.55 15.30
N PHE A 82 -14.33 -14.49 14.78
CA PHE A 82 -12.95 -14.78 15.18
C PHE A 82 -12.04 -14.65 13.96
#